data_AF-A0A1H1B9I9-F1
#
_entry.id   AF-A0A1H1B9I9-F1
#
_cell.length_a   1.000
_cell.length_b   1.000
_cell.length_c   1.000
_cell.angle_alpha   90.00
_cell.angle_beta   90.00
_cell.angle_gamma   90.00
#
_symmetry.space_group_name_H-M   'P 1'
#
loop_
_entity.id
_entity.type
_entity.pdbx_description
1 polymer ?
#
loop_
_entity_poly.entity_id
_entity_poly.type
_entity_poly.pdbx_seq_one_letter_code
_entity_poly.pdbx_strand_id
1 'polypeptide(L)'
;MSNVWAVGQIVVVAGIALAIAAALFATAAARARRRGDPSPVVSLALTLSALWAVFSLLGAIVSVVQNLAADAPRMSVPVAPFWPELLPGVVIDTGPTAQVAGGGFSVAEVDVAGISPLARGLWTTGQALWSLIPAAVAALIAVACFQLLAGRAFDRIIVRMTMATAVIVAAGGTAAQLLSDISGSMASRELFERVSAHWTDIPGIEDPLAWWPSATLDITLPFWPIAAGLGLAALAAVFRYGSRLQRDTQGLV
;
A
#
# COMPACT_ATOMS: atom_id res chain seq x y z
N MET A 1 14.18 10.10 -22.92
CA MET A 1 14.14 11.53 -22.51
C MET A 1 12.71 12.07 -22.32
N SER A 2 11.67 11.23 -22.37
CA SER A 2 10.25 11.57 -22.14
C SER A 2 9.83 11.66 -20.66
N ASN A 3 10.58 11.03 -19.75
CA ASN A 3 10.10 10.80 -18.38
C ASN A 3 10.29 12.01 -17.44
N VAL A 4 11.21 12.93 -17.75
CA VAL A 4 11.49 14.11 -16.92
C VAL A 4 10.32 15.10 -16.93
N TRP A 5 9.59 15.19 -18.05
CA TRP A 5 8.47 16.12 -18.19
C TRP A 5 7.22 15.64 -17.43
N ALA A 6 6.95 14.33 -17.47
CA ALA A 6 5.88 13.71 -16.67
C ALA A 6 6.19 13.78 -15.16
N VAL A 7 7.43 13.50 -14.76
CA VAL A 7 7.87 13.64 -13.35
C VAL A 7 7.75 15.09 -12.87
N GLY A 8 8.11 16.07 -13.71
CA GLY A 8 7.97 17.49 -13.40
C GLY A 8 6.52 17.91 -13.12
N GLN A 9 5.57 17.47 -13.95
CA GLN A 9 4.15 17.79 -13.76
C GLN A 9 3.56 17.12 -12.51
N ILE A 10 3.97 15.88 -12.23
CA ILE A 10 3.54 15.14 -11.04
C ILE A 10 4.05 15.82 -9.76
N VAL A 11 5.30 16.27 -9.74
CA VAL A 11 5.89 17.01 -8.61
C VAL A 11 5.18 18.35 -8.40
N VAL A 12 4.79 19.03 -9.47
CA VAL A 12 4.03 20.29 -9.38
C VAL A 12 2.63 20.06 -8.82
N VAL A 13 1.91 19.03 -9.28
CA VAL A 13 0.58 18.70 -8.76
C VAL A 13 0.64 18.25 -7.30
N ALA A 14 1.61 17.41 -6.95
CA ALA A 14 1.85 17.01 -5.56
C ALA A 14 2.21 18.23 -4.69
N GLY A 15 3.05 19.13 -5.18
CA GLY A 15 3.43 20.37 -4.49
C GLY A 15 2.27 21.33 -4.29
N ILE A 16 1.41 21.52 -5.29
CA ILE A 16 0.19 22.35 -5.19
C ILE A 16 -0.77 21.76 -4.17
N ALA A 17 -1.00 20.45 -4.22
CA ALA A 17 -1.90 19.82 -3.28
C ALA A 17 -1.33 19.81 -1.85
N LEU A 18 -0.01 19.69 -1.69
CA LEU A 18 0.66 19.89 -0.40
C LEU A 18 0.49 21.32 0.11
N ALA A 19 0.58 22.32 -0.78
CA ALA A 19 0.35 23.72 -0.44
C ALA A 19 -1.10 23.99 -0.04
N ILE A 20 -2.08 23.38 -0.72
CA ILE A 20 -3.49 23.44 -0.35
C ILE A 20 -3.72 22.78 1.01
N ALA A 21 -3.12 21.60 1.26
CA ALA A 21 -3.18 20.93 2.56
C ALA A 21 -2.57 21.80 3.67
N ALA A 22 -1.44 22.45 3.39
CA ALA A 22 -0.77 23.38 4.31
C ALA A 22 -1.61 24.65 4.57
N ALA A 23 -2.33 25.16 3.56
CA ALA A 23 -3.24 26.29 3.71
C ALA A 23 -4.49 25.91 4.52
N LEU A 24 -5.04 24.72 4.29
CA LEU A 24 -6.12 24.17 5.12
C LEU A 24 -5.63 23.94 6.56
N PHE A 25 -4.40 23.47 6.75
CA PHE A 25 -3.72 23.36 8.05
C PHE A 25 -3.60 24.72 8.75
N ALA A 26 -3.11 25.75 8.05
CA ALA A 26 -2.93 27.09 8.62
C ALA A 26 -4.28 27.72 9.02
N THR A 27 -5.31 27.54 8.21
CA THR A 27 -6.66 28.07 8.49
C THR A 27 -7.38 27.32 9.61
N ALA A 28 -7.24 25.99 9.67
CA ALA A 28 -7.78 25.17 10.76
C ALA A 28 -7.06 25.45 12.08
N ALA A 29 -5.72 25.54 12.08
CA ALA A 29 -4.92 25.89 13.24
C ALA A 29 -5.22 27.32 13.73
N ALA A 30 -5.37 28.28 12.82
CA ALA A 30 -5.78 29.64 13.16
C ALA A 30 -7.19 29.69 13.78
N ARG A 31 -8.12 28.86 13.30
CA ARG A 31 -9.47 28.74 13.88
C ARG A 31 -9.47 28.09 15.26
N ALA A 32 -8.68 27.04 15.46
CA ALA A 32 -8.54 26.35 16.76
C ALA A 32 -7.91 27.28 17.81
N ARG A 33 -6.85 28.02 17.45
CA ARG A 33 -6.22 29.03 18.33
C ARG A 33 -7.18 30.14 18.74
N ARG A 34 -8.11 30.52 17.85
CA ARG A 34 -9.13 31.55 18.16
C ARG A 34 -10.26 31.04 19.05
N ARG A 35 -10.41 29.72 19.25
CA ARG A 35 -11.52 29.13 20.03
C ARG A 35 -11.17 28.73 21.47
N GLY A 36 -9.91 28.90 21.91
CA GLY A 36 -9.53 28.66 23.30
C GLY A 36 -9.61 27.19 23.73
N ASP A 37 -9.21 26.25 22.85
CA ASP A 37 -9.45 24.82 23.04
C ASP A 37 -8.66 24.18 24.22
N PRO A 38 -9.30 23.29 25.01
CA PRO A 38 -8.79 22.74 26.27
C PRO A 38 -7.83 21.54 26.18
N SER A 39 -7.40 21.07 24.98
CA SER A 39 -6.35 20.04 24.90
C SER A 39 -5.45 20.20 23.65
N PRO A 40 -4.15 20.55 23.81
CA PRO A 40 -3.21 20.68 22.69
C PRO A 40 -3.02 19.38 21.89
N VAL A 41 -3.15 18.23 22.56
CA VAL A 41 -2.88 16.90 22.00
C VAL A 41 -3.90 16.52 20.92
N VAL A 42 -5.20 16.76 21.15
CA VAL A 42 -6.25 16.43 20.16
C VAL A 42 -6.13 17.29 18.90
N SER A 43 -5.77 18.57 19.06
CA SER A 43 -5.54 19.47 17.92
C SER A 43 -4.31 19.08 17.11
N LEU A 44 -3.24 18.62 17.76
CA LEU A 44 -2.06 18.07 17.08
C LEU A 44 -2.40 16.76 16.35
N ALA A 45 -3.13 15.85 17.00
CA ALA A 45 -3.55 14.59 16.37
C ALA A 45 -4.46 14.82 15.15
N LEU A 46 -5.40 15.77 15.24
CA LEU A 46 -6.25 16.18 14.11
C LEU A 46 -5.41 16.67 12.94
N THR A 47 -4.45 17.56 13.20
CA THR A 47 -3.64 18.16 12.14
C THR A 47 -2.72 17.15 11.47
N LEU A 48 -2.03 16.32 12.27
CA LEU A 48 -1.17 15.26 11.73
C LEU A 48 -1.97 14.23 10.92
N SER A 49 -3.13 13.79 11.43
CA SER A 49 -3.97 12.83 10.71
C SER A 49 -4.58 13.41 9.43
N ALA A 50 -5.04 14.66 9.44
CA ALA A 50 -5.54 15.33 8.24
C ALA A 50 -4.44 15.49 7.18
N LEU A 51 -3.23 15.92 7.59
CA LEU A 51 -2.09 16.05 6.69
C LEU A 51 -1.70 14.70 6.10
N TRP A 52 -1.65 13.64 6.94
CA TRP A 52 -1.32 12.30 6.49
C TRP A 52 -2.37 11.72 5.54
N ALA A 53 -3.66 11.99 5.76
CA ALA A 53 -4.72 11.57 4.85
C ALA A 53 -4.56 12.22 3.46
N VAL A 54 -4.26 13.52 3.41
CA VAL A 54 -4.00 14.21 2.14
C VAL A 54 -2.73 13.70 1.48
N PHE A 55 -1.64 13.53 2.24
CA PHE A 55 -0.39 13.00 1.72
C PHE A 55 -0.56 11.59 1.13
N SER A 56 -1.29 10.71 1.83
CA SER A 56 -1.57 9.35 1.37
C SER A 56 -2.44 9.34 0.11
N LEU A 57 -3.45 10.21 0.02
CA LEU A 57 -4.28 10.35 -1.17
C LEU A 57 -3.46 10.86 -2.38
N LEU A 58 -2.57 11.82 -2.15
CA LEU A 58 -1.66 12.30 -3.20
C LEU A 58 -0.67 11.23 -3.61
N GLY A 59 -0.07 10.52 -2.66
CA GLY A 59 0.80 9.38 -2.92
C GLY A 59 0.12 8.30 -3.74
N ALA A 60 -1.17 8.03 -3.49
CA ALA A 60 -1.98 7.12 -4.29
C ALA A 60 -2.11 7.58 -5.75
N ILE A 61 -2.51 8.84 -5.96
CA ILE A 61 -2.67 9.42 -7.30
C ILE A 61 -1.33 9.41 -8.05
N VAL A 62 -0.26 9.85 -7.40
CA VAL A 62 1.09 9.86 -7.95
C VAL A 62 1.52 8.45 -8.34
N SER A 63 1.33 7.47 -7.46
CA SER A 63 1.70 6.07 -7.73
C SER A 63 0.93 5.49 -8.90
N VAL A 64 -0.36 5.80 -9.04
CA VAL A 64 -1.17 5.36 -10.19
C VAL A 64 -0.67 5.99 -11.48
N VAL A 65 -0.46 7.29 -11.49
CA VAL A 65 0.04 8.01 -12.68
C VAL A 65 1.43 7.51 -13.07
N GLN A 66 2.33 7.32 -12.11
CA GLN A 66 3.67 6.79 -12.36
C GLN A 66 3.62 5.36 -12.91
N ASN A 67 2.81 4.48 -12.32
CA ASN A 67 2.67 3.10 -12.81
C ASN A 67 2.05 3.02 -14.21
N LEU A 68 1.20 3.98 -14.61
CA LEU A 68 0.60 4.03 -15.95
C LEU A 68 1.42 4.80 -16.99
N ALA A 69 2.26 5.74 -16.56
CA ALA A 69 3.11 6.53 -17.44
C ALA A 69 4.51 5.91 -17.64
N ALA A 70 4.97 5.04 -16.73
CA ALA A 70 6.29 4.42 -16.82
C ALA A 70 6.38 3.47 -18.03
N ASP A 71 7.51 3.48 -18.74
CA ASP A 71 7.75 2.50 -19.81
C ASP A 71 7.92 1.08 -19.24
N ALA A 72 8.47 0.99 -18.03
CA ALA A 72 8.67 -0.24 -17.27
C ALA A 72 8.27 -0.02 -15.80
N PRO A 73 7.03 -0.35 -15.38
CA PRO A 73 6.65 -0.28 -13.97
C PRO A 73 7.43 -1.27 -13.11
N ARG A 74 7.80 -0.84 -11.90
CA ARG A 74 8.39 -1.70 -10.88
C ARG A 74 7.32 -2.65 -10.35
N MET A 75 7.57 -3.95 -10.43
CA MET A 75 6.64 -5.00 -10.03
C MET A 75 7.31 -6.06 -9.17
N SER A 76 6.55 -6.57 -8.23
CA SER A 76 6.91 -7.75 -7.44
C SER A 76 6.45 -9.00 -8.18
N VAL A 77 7.41 -9.84 -8.56
CA VAL A 77 7.16 -11.02 -9.39
C VAL A 77 7.57 -12.27 -8.61
N PRO A 78 6.65 -13.18 -8.29
CA PRO A 78 7.00 -14.42 -7.60
C PRO A 78 7.79 -15.32 -8.55
N VAL A 79 8.78 -16.02 -8.02
CA VAL A 79 9.60 -16.99 -8.75
C VAL A 79 9.73 -18.27 -7.92
N ALA A 80 9.90 -19.41 -8.56
CA ALA A 80 10.13 -20.64 -7.79
C ALA A 80 11.40 -20.46 -6.94
N PRO A 81 11.40 -20.94 -5.67
CA PRO A 81 12.54 -20.79 -4.79
C PRO A 81 13.81 -21.33 -5.44
N PHE A 82 14.80 -20.46 -5.64
CA PHE A 82 16.10 -20.85 -6.17
C PHE A 82 17.23 -20.21 -5.36
N TRP A 83 18.35 -20.91 -5.29
CA TRP A 83 19.59 -20.38 -4.74
C TRP A 83 20.68 -20.56 -5.80
N PRO A 84 21.35 -19.47 -6.24
CA PRO A 84 22.43 -19.61 -7.22
C PRO A 84 23.57 -20.44 -6.65
N GLU A 85 23.80 -21.61 -7.25
CA GLU A 85 24.99 -22.42 -6.94
C GLU A 85 26.20 -21.87 -7.68
N LEU A 86 27.39 -22.06 -7.10
CA LEU A 86 28.64 -21.75 -7.77
C LEU A 86 28.76 -22.62 -9.03
N LEU A 87 29.30 -22.04 -10.11
CA LEU A 87 29.58 -22.81 -11.32
C LEU A 87 30.49 -24.00 -10.99
N PRO A 88 30.29 -25.16 -11.64
CA PRO A 88 31.20 -26.29 -11.49
C PRO A 88 32.65 -25.87 -11.74
N GLY A 89 33.53 -26.11 -10.77
CA GLY A 89 34.95 -25.74 -10.83
C GLY A 89 35.32 -24.38 -10.22
N VAL A 90 34.34 -23.60 -9.75
CA VAL A 90 34.60 -22.38 -8.97
C VAL A 90 34.71 -22.72 -7.48
N VAL A 91 35.92 -22.67 -6.94
CA VAL A 91 36.19 -22.83 -5.50
C VAL A 91 36.51 -21.46 -4.91
N ILE A 92 35.89 -21.14 -3.79
CA ILE A 92 36.24 -19.95 -3.00
C ILE A 92 37.31 -20.38 -1.99
N ASP A 93 38.58 -20.18 -2.34
CA ASP A 93 39.72 -20.61 -1.51
C ASP A 93 39.83 -19.84 -0.18
N THR A 94 39.28 -18.63 -0.11
CA THR A 94 39.24 -17.81 1.11
C THR A 94 37.94 -17.03 1.14
N GLY A 95 37.02 -17.45 2.00
CA GLY A 95 35.68 -16.87 2.10
C GLY A 95 35.05 -17.08 3.47
N PRO A 96 33.86 -16.50 3.70
CA PRO A 96 33.08 -16.73 4.91
C PRO A 96 32.80 -18.22 5.10
N THR A 97 32.94 -18.73 6.34
CA THR A 97 32.71 -20.15 6.67
C THR A 97 31.23 -20.52 6.80
N ALA A 98 30.35 -19.51 6.84
CA ALA A 98 28.91 -19.72 6.91
C ALA A 98 28.39 -20.30 5.59
N GLN A 99 27.67 -21.42 5.67
CA GLN A 99 27.01 -22.04 4.53
C GLN A 99 25.50 -21.85 4.63
N VAL A 100 24.86 -21.75 3.48
CA VAL A 100 23.41 -21.65 3.37
C VAL A 100 22.83 -23.02 3.66
N ALA A 101 22.24 -23.20 4.85
CA ALA A 101 21.64 -24.47 5.27
C ALA A 101 20.24 -24.71 4.68
N GLY A 102 19.62 -23.67 4.12
CA GLY A 102 18.30 -23.73 3.47
C GLY A 102 17.75 -22.34 3.19
N GLY A 103 16.86 -22.25 2.20
CA GLY A 103 16.25 -20.99 1.75
C GLY A 103 16.39 -20.78 0.24
N GLY A 104 15.91 -19.64 -0.24
CA GLY A 104 15.90 -19.30 -1.65
C GLY A 104 15.32 -17.91 -1.90
N PHE A 105 15.53 -17.38 -3.10
CA PHE A 105 14.82 -16.21 -3.60
C PHE A 105 13.46 -16.65 -4.16
N SER A 106 12.37 -16.13 -3.61
CA SER A 106 11.01 -16.45 -4.03
C SER A 106 10.26 -15.26 -4.64
N VAL A 107 10.80 -14.05 -4.51
CA VAL A 107 10.21 -12.81 -5.03
C VAL A 107 11.31 -11.99 -5.68
N ALA A 108 11.07 -11.59 -6.93
CA ALA A 108 11.93 -10.72 -7.70
C ALA A 108 11.26 -9.34 -7.87
N GLU A 109 11.93 -8.29 -7.42
CA GLU A 109 11.52 -6.91 -7.68
C GLU A 109 12.19 -6.44 -8.97
N VAL A 110 11.40 -6.25 -10.02
CA VAL A 110 11.90 -5.99 -11.38
C VAL A 110 11.15 -4.84 -12.06
N ASP A 111 11.84 -4.10 -12.91
CA ASP A 111 11.24 -3.10 -13.79
C ASP A 111 10.84 -3.78 -15.10
N VAL A 112 9.54 -3.95 -15.32
CA VAL A 112 9.03 -4.84 -16.37
C VAL A 112 8.58 -4.03 -17.58
N ALA A 113 9.33 -4.11 -18.68
CA ALA A 113 8.91 -3.58 -19.97
C ALA A 113 8.09 -4.60 -20.76
N GLY A 114 7.09 -4.15 -21.52
CA GLY A 114 6.34 -5.00 -22.45
C GLY A 114 5.31 -5.95 -21.82
N ILE A 115 5.00 -5.79 -20.53
CA ILE A 115 3.99 -6.60 -19.84
C ILE A 115 2.57 -6.35 -20.38
N SER A 116 1.69 -7.35 -20.26
CA SER A 116 0.31 -7.24 -20.69
C SER A 116 -0.42 -6.07 -20.02
N PRO A 117 -1.31 -5.35 -20.76
CA PRO A 117 -2.07 -4.25 -20.21
C PRO A 117 -2.94 -4.65 -19.01
N LEU A 118 -3.40 -5.91 -18.99
CA LEU A 118 -4.21 -6.45 -17.91
C LEU A 118 -3.39 -6.63 -16.63
N ALA A 119 -2.20 -7.25 -16.70
CA ALA A 119 -1.31 -7.39 -15.54
C ALA A 119 -0.94 -6.00 -14.99
N ARG A 120 -0.64 -5.04 -15.86
CA ARG A 120 -0.36 -3.65 -15.48
C ARG A 120 -1.55 -2.97 -14.81
N GLY A 121 -2.76 -3.17 -15.32
CA GLY A 121 -4.00 -2.62 -14.75
C GLY A 121 -4.28 -3.18 -13.36
N LEU A 122 -4.15 -4.49 -13.18
CA LEU A 122 -4.32 -5.17 -11.89
C LEU A 122 -3.28 -4.69 -10.87
N TRP A 123 -2.00 -4.61 -11.26
CA TRP A 123 -0.93 -4.10 -10.39
C TRP A 123 -1.21 -2.68 -9.93
N THR A 124 -1.52 -1.79 -10.87
CA THR A 124 -1.81 -0.38 -10.59
C THR A 124 -3.01 -0.23 -9.64
N THR A 125 -4.06 -1.03 -9.85
CA THR A 125 -5.25 -1.03 -8.99
C THR A 125 -4.94 -1.56 -7.59
N GLY A 126 -4.13 -2.63 -7.48
CA GLY A 126 -3.66 -3.15 -6.21
C GLY A 126 -2.87 -2.11 -5.41
N GLN A 127 -1.92 -1.42 -6.04
CA GLN A 127 -1.14 -0.35 -5.41
C GLN A 127 -2.01 0.86 -4.99
N ALA A 128 -3.02 1.21 -5.79
CA ALA A 128 -3.98 2.26 -5.44
C ALA A 128 -4.80 1.88 -4.20
N LEU A 129 -5.26 0.63 -4.10
CA LEU A 129 -5.99 0.15 -2.92
C LEU A 129 -5.10 0.10 -1.67
N TRP A 130 -3.84 -0.30 -1.82
CA TRP A 130 -2.87 -0.29 -0.71
C TRP A 130 -2.67 1.10 -0.11
N SER A 131 -2.59 2.12 -0.95
CA SER A 131 -2.43 3.52 -0.52
C SER A 131 -3.72 4.16 0.05
N LEU A 132 -4.89 3.64 -0.31
CA LEU A 132 -6.18 4.07 0.24
C LEU A 132 -6.39 3.66 1.71
N ILE A 133 -5.82 2.54 2.15
CA ILE A 133 -5.96 2.03 3.52
C ILE A 133 -5.43 3.03 4.57
N PRO A 134 -4.17 3.50 4.52
CA PRO A 134 -3.67 4.49 5.47
C PRO A 134 -4.41 5.83 5.36
N ALA A 135 -4.86 6.20 4.15
CA ALA A 135 -5.68 7.39 3.96
C ALA A 135 -7.02 7.31 4.70
N ALA A 136 -7.70 6.16 4.62
CA ALA A 136 -8.97 5.92 5.29
C ALA A 136 -8.83 5.95 6.82
N VAL A 137 -7.79 5.30 7.36
CA VAL A 137 -7.50 5.31 8.80
C VAL A 137 -7.20 6.73 9.28
N ALA A 138 -6.38 7.48 8.55
CA ALA A 138 -6.06 8.86 8.92
C ALA A 138 -7.28 9.79 8.82
N ALA A 139 -8.14 9.61 7.82
CA ALA A 139 -9.39 10.33 7.72
C ALA A 139 -10.34 10.03 8.91
N LEU A 140 -10.41 8.77 9.34
CA LEU A 140 -11.18 8.40 10.54
C LEU A 140 -10.66 9.11 11.79
N ILE A 141 -9.34 9.13 11.99
CA ILE A 141 -8.71 9.82 13.14
C ILE A 141 -9.01 11.33 13.08
N ALA A 142 -8.88 11.95 11.90
CA ALA A 142 -9.19 13.36 11.72
C ALA A 142 -10.65 13.67 12.06
N VAL A 143 -11.60 12.86 11.56
CA VAL A 143 -13.02 13.04 11.90
C VAL A 143 -13.27 12.83 13.39
N ALA A 144 -12.62 11.85 14.02
CA ALA A 144 -12.73 11.62 15.46
C ALA A 144 -12.24 12.82 16.28
N CYS A 145 -11.06 13.34 15.99
CA CYS A 145 -10.53 14.52 16.68
C CYS A 145 -11.39 15.76 16.45
N PHE A 146 -11.90 15.97 15.23
CA PHE A 146 -12.79 17.10 14.94
C PHE A 146 -14.10 17.02 15.73
N GLN A 147 -14.72 15.84 15.80
CA GLN A 147 -15.95 15.64 16.54
C GLN A 147 -15.74 15.77 18.05
N LEU A 148 -14.58 15.35 18.57
CA LEU A 148 -14.19 15.57 19.97
C LEU A 148 -14.07 17.06 20.30
N LEU A 149 -13.36 17.84 19.48
CA LEU A 149 -13.23 19.29 19.66
C LEU A 149 -14.58 20.02 19.51
N ALA A 150 -15.48 19.49 18.68
CA ALA A 150 -16.83 20.03 18.52
C ALA A 150 -17.80 19.61 19.64
N GLY A 151 -17.34 18.86 20.66
CA GLY A 151 -18.20 18.36 21.75
C GLY A 151 -19.19 17.25 21.32
N ARG A 152 -19.00 16.65 20.15
CA ARG A 152 -19.90 15.67 19.51
C ARG A 152 -19.26 14.27 19.42
N ALA A 153 -18.67 13.82 20.52
CA ALA A 153 -17.85 12.61 20.60
C ALA A 153 -18.55 11.32 20.08
N PHE A 154 -19.88 11.22 20.20
CA PHE A 154 -20.66 10.02 19.81
C PHE A 154 -21.70 10.28 18.73
N ASP A 155 -21.43 11.23 17.84
CA ASP A 155 -22.31 11.46 16.69
C ASP A 155 -22.37 10.23 15.76
N ARG A 156 -23.49 10.08 15.06
CA ARG A 156 -23.76 8.99 14.11
C ARG A 156 -22.71 8.94 12.99
N ILE A 157 -22.09 10.08 12.70
CA ILE A 157 -21.00 10.22 11.74
C ILE A 157 -19.80 9.35 12.12
N ILE A 158 -19.38 9.32 13.39
CA ILE A 158 -18.22 8.54 13.85
C ILE A 158 -18.47 7.05 13.65
N VAL A 159 -19.66 6.57 14.00
CA VAL A 159 -20.07 5.17 13.80
C VAL A 159 -20.01 4.80 12.32
N ARG A 160 -20.58 5.64 11.46
CA ARG A 160 -20.62 5.40 10.01
C ARG A 160 -19.22 5.41 9.39
N MET A 161 -18.36 6.36 9.79
CA MET A 161 -16.98 6.47 9.33
C MET A 161 -16.12 5.29 9.81
N THR A 162 -16.28 4.88 11.06
CA THR A 162 -15.55 3.72 11.61
C THR A 162 -15.94 2.45 10.87
N MET A 163 -17.24 2.24 10.62
CA MET A 163 -17.71 1.09 9.84
C MET A 163 -17.27 1.15 8.37
N ALA A 164 -17.29 2.33 7.74
CA ALA A 164 -16.78 2.48 6.38
C ALA A 164 -15.28 2.16 6.30
N THR A 165 -14.49 2.64 7.27
CA THR A 165 -13.05 2.34 7.37
C THR A 165 -12.83 0.85 7.59
N ALA A 166 -13.63 0.19 8.44
CA ALA A 166 -13.58 -1.26 8.64
C ALA A 166 -13.74 -2.04 7.32
N VAL A 167 -14.74 -1.65 6.51
CA VAL A 167 -14.98 -2.26 5.20
C VAL A 167 -13.84 -1.96 4.23
N ILE A 168 -13.34 -0.72 4.19
CA ILE A 168 -12.21 -0.34 3.33
C ILE A 168 -10.96 -1.14 3.69
N VAL A 169 -10.63 -1.28 4.97
CA VAL A 169 -9.45 -2.03 5.42
C VAL A 169 -9.61 -3.52 5.10
N ALA A 170 -10.74 -4.14 5.44
CA ALA A 170 -10.96 -5.56 5.20
C ALA A 170 -11.08 -5.90 3.72
N ALA A 171 -12.06 -5.30 3.02
CA ALA A 171 -12.32 -5.62 1.62
C ALA A 171 -11.26 -5.01 0.70
N GLY A 172 -10.86 -3.76 0.95
CA GLY A 172 -9.83 -3.08 0.16
C GLY A 172 -8.45 -3.71 0.33
N GLY A 173 -8.04 -4.07 1.56
CA GLY A 173 -6.76 -4.75 1.79
C GLY A 173 -6.71 -6.17 1.23
N THR A 174 -7.81 -6.92 1.35
CA THR A 174 -7.89 -8.26 0.75
C THR A 174 -7.86 -8.17 -0.77
N ALA A 175 -8.64 -7.27 -1.36
CA ALA A 175 -8.63 -7.04 -2.81
C ALA A 175 -7.27 -6.54 -3.30
N ALA A 176 -6.61 -5.63 -2.57
CA ALA A 176 -5.29 -5.11 -2.92
C ALA A 176 -4.26 -6.23 -3.03
N GLN A 177 -4.17 -7.10 -2.01
CA GLN A 177 -3.26 -8.24 -2.04
C GLN A 177 -3.57 -9.19 -3.20
N LEU A 178 -4.84 -9.60 -3.36
CA LEU A 178 -5.21 -10.55 -4.40
C LEU A 178 -4.91 -10.00 -5.80
N LEU A 179 -5.19 -8.71 -6.05
CA LEU A 179 -4.86 -8.07 -7.32
C LEU A 179 -3.36 -8.02 -7.56
N SER A 180 -2.57 -7.69 -6.52
CA SER A 180 -1.10 -7.70 -6.58
C SER A 180 -0.57 -9.10 -6.87
N ASP A 181 -1.02 -10.12 -6.14
CA ASP A 181 -0.59 -11.52 -6.29
C ASP A 181 -0.93 -12.09 -7.68
N ILE A 182 -2.15 -11.82 -8.17
CA ILE A 182 -2.56 -12.21 -9.52
C ILE A 182 -1.70 -11.50 -10.56
N SER A 183 -1.47 -10.19 -10.42
CA SER A 183 -0.65 -9.44 -11.37
C SER A 183 0.81 -9.88 -11.36
N GLY A 184 1.37 -10.19 -10.19
CA GLY A 184 2.72 -10.73 -10.04
C GLY A 184 2.83 -12.11 -10.67
N SER A 185 1.86 -13.00 -10.42
CA SER A 185 1.81 -14.33 -11.04
C SER A 185 1.69 -14.27 -12.57
N MET A 186 0.93 -13.30 -13.11
CA MET A 186 0.89 -13.04 -14.54
C MET A 186 2.23 -12.55 -15.07
N ALA A 187 2.84 -11.56 -14.41
CA ALA A 187 4.17 -11.05 -14.76
C ALA A 187 5.22 -12.18 -14.74
N SER A 188 5.12 -13.09 -13.77
CA SER A 188 6.01 -14.23 -13.62
C SER A 188 5.96 -15.15 -14.83
N ARG A 189 4.75 -15.47 -15.31
CA ARG A 189 4.57 -16.24 -16.54
C ARG A 189 5.08 -15.50 -17.76
N GLU A 190 4.70 -14.23 -17.91
CA GLU A 190 5.12 -13.43 -19.07
C GLU A 190 6.64 -13.25 -19.16
N LEU A 191 7.35 -13.22 -18.02
CA LEU A 191 8.80 -13.03 -17.97
C LEU A 191 9.60 -14.34 -17.97
N PHE A 192 9.08 -15.39 -17.34
CA PHE A 192 9.86 -16.57 -17.01
C PHE A 192 9.29 -17.88 -17.58
N GLU A 193 8.12 -17.87 -18.22
CA GLU A 193 7.59 -19.06 -18.90
C GLU A 193 8.41 -19.35 -20.16
N ARG A 194 9.06 -20.52 -20.17
CA ARG A 194 9.93 -20.95 -21.27
C ARG A 194 9.13 -21.76 -22.28
N VAL A 195 9.08 -21.27 -23.52
CA VAL A 195 8.54 -22.03 -24.67
C VAL A 195 9.67 -22.68 -25.48
N SER A 196 10.78 -21.96 -25.68
CA SER A 196 11.98 -22.47 -26.35
C SER A 196 13.19 -21.59 -26.00
N ALA A 197 14.38 -22.16 -25.93
CA ALA A 197 15.63 -21.41 -25.78
C ALA A 197 16.70 -21.98 -26.69
N HIS A 198 17.62 -21.13 -27.13
CA HIS A 198 18.80 -21.50 -27.88
C HIS A 198 20.00 -20.79 -27.26
N TRP A 199 21.16 -21.46 -27.26
CA TRP A 199 22.40 -20.86 -26.80
C TRP A 199 23.56 -21.36 -27.66
N THR A 200 24.57 -20.52 -27.78
CA THR A 200 25.88 -20.93 -28.27
C THR A 200 26.57 -21.76 -27.20
N ASP A 201 27.27 -22.82 -27.60
CA ASP A 201 27.94 -23.74 -26.70
C ASP A 201 28.96 -22.99 -25.81
N ILE A 202 28.79 -23.08 -24.48
CA ILE A 202 29.67 -22.42 -23.51
C ILE A 202 30.54 -23.52 -22.86
N PRO A 203 31.87 -23.49 -23.04
CA PRO A 203 32.74 -24.51 -22.48
C PRO A 203 32.56 -24.67 -20.96
N GLY A 204 32.24 -25.89 -20.52
CA GLY A 204 32.07 -26.22 -19.10
C GLY A 204 30.69 -25.93 -18.50
N ILE A 205 29.71 -25.49 -19.31
CA ILE A 205 28.32 -25.27 -18.86
C ILE A 205 27.39 -26.16 -19.69
N GLU A 206 26.84 -27.21 -19.07
CA GLU A 206 25.91 -28.15 -19.73
C GLU A 206 24.52 -27.54 -19.95
N ASP A 207 24.01 -26.75 -19.01
CA ASP A 207 22.78 -25.97 -19.15
C ASP A 207 22.94 -24.55 -18.57
N PRO A 208 23.12 -23.52 -19.42
CA PRO A 208 23.24 -22.14 -18.95
C PRO A 208 21.93 -21.59 -18.35
N LEU A 209 20.80 -22.28 -18.50
CA LEU A 209 19.50 -21.89 -17.95
C LEU A 209 19.20 -22.52 -16.60
N ALA A 210 20.13 -23.28 -16.01
CA ALA A 210 19.97 -23.86 -14.68
C ALA A 210 19.70 -22.81 -13.60
N TRP A 211 20.22 -21.60 -13.76
CA TRP A 211 20.01 -20.46 -12.84
C TRP A 211 18.91 -19.49 -13.29
N TRP A 212 18.19 -19.80 -14.38
CA TRP A 212 17.11 -18.96 -14.85
C TRP A 212 15.89 -19.11 -13.93
N PRO A 213 15.30 -18.01 -13.41
CA PRO A 213 14.12 -18.09 -12.57
C PRO A 213 12.97 -18.79 -13.31
N SER A 214 12.24 -19.65 -12.61
CA SER A 214 11.05 -20.30 -13.18
C SER A 214 9.78 -19.60 -12.72
N ALA A 215 8.85 -19.47 -13.65
CA ALA A 215 7.55 -18.88 -13.39
C ALA A 215 6.82 -19.68 -12.29
N THR A 216 6.21 -18.96 -11.35
CA THR A 216 5.37 -19.58 -10.32
C THR A 216 4.08 -18.79 -10.15
N LEU A 217 3.09 -19.45 -9.55
CA LEU A 217 1.85 -18.81 -9.13
C LEU A 217 1.87 -18.73 -7.61
N ASP A 218 1.85 -17.51 -7.10
CA ASP A 218 1.77 -17.25 -5.68
C ASP A 218 0.53 -16.39 -5.42
N ILE A 219 -0.45 -16.97 -4.74
CA ILE A 219 -1.68 -16.31 -4.33
C ILE A 219 -1.87 -16.57 -2.86
N THR A 220 -1.76 -15.51 -2.07
CA THR A 220 -1.86 -15.56 -0.63
C THR A 220 -3.14 -14.86 -0.18
N LEU A 221 -3.84 -15.45 0.79
CA LEU A 221 -4.98 -14.79 1.41
C LEU A 221 -4.47 -13.98 2.62
N PRO A 222 -4.55 -12.64 2.60
CA PRO A 222 -4.08 -11.85 3.72
C PRO A 222 -5.12 -11.89 4.85
N PHE A 223 -4.77 -12.48 5.99
CA PHE A 223 -5.67 -12.50 7.15
C PHE A 223 -5.67 -11.20 7.95
N TRP A 224 -4.59 -10.45 7.89
CA TRP A 224 -4.44 -9.24 8.69
C TRP A 224 -5.43 -8.12 8.35
N PRO A 225 -5.80 -7.82 7.08
CA PRO A 225 -6.76 -6.77 6.77
C PRO A 225 -8.15 -7.15 7.26
N ILE A 226 -8.50 -8.44 7.18
CA ILE A 226 -9.75 -8.99 7.69
C ILE A 226 -9.80 -8.80 9.21
N ALA A 227 -8.74 -9.19 9.92
CA ALA A 227 -8.65 -9.02 11.37
C ALA A 227 -8.71 -7.54 11.79
N ALA A 228 -7.97 -6.66 11.10
CA ALA A 228 -7.97 -5.22 11.36
C ALA A 228 -9.34 -4.59 11.11
N GLY A 229 -10.00 -4.96 10.01
CA GLY A 229 -11.36 -4.49 9.71
C GLY A 229 -12.38 -5.00 10.73
N LEU A 230 -12.29 -6.24 11.19
CA LEU A 230 -13.14 -6.76 12.26
C LEU A 230 -12.94 -5.99 13.57
N GLY A 231 -11.69 -5.64 13.92
CA GLY A 231 -11.39 -4.79 15.08
C GLY A 231 -12.05 -3.41 14.98
N LEU A 232 -11.98 -2.77 13.81
CA LEU A 232 -12.65 -1.50 13.55
C LEU A 232 -14.18 -1.63 13.56
N ALA A 233 -14.74 -2.73 13.04
CA ALA A 233 -16.18 -2.98 13.08
C ALA A 233 -16.69 -3.17 14.53
N ALA A 234 -15.91 -3.86 15.37
CA ALA A 234 -16.19 -3.97 16.80
C ALA A 234 -16.16 -2.59 17.48
N LEU A 235 -15.17 -1.75 17.17
CA LEU A 235 -15.11 -0.37 17.67
C LEU A 235 -16.33 0.46 17.23
N ALA A 236 -16.77 0.32 15.97
CA ALA A 236 -17.98 0.97 15.48
C ALA A 236 -19.23 0.54 16.27
N ALA A 237 -19.32 -0.74 16.66
CA ALA A 237 -20.41 -1.25 17.49
C ALA A 237 -20.40 -0.63 18.90
N VAL A 238 -19.22 -0.45 19.51
CA VAL A 238 -19.04 0.24 20.80
C VAL A 238 -19.51 1.69 20.70
N PHE A 239 -19.08 2.44 19.68
CA PHE A 239 -19.54 3.83 19.48
C PHE A 239 -21.05 3.91 19.26
N ARG A 240 -21.64 2.96 18.53
CA ARG A 240 -23.09 2.88 18.33
C ARG A 240 -23.82 2.70 19.66
N TYR A 241 -23.31 1.85 20.54
CA TYR A 241 -23.88 1.66 21.88
C TYR A 241 -23.76 2.92 22.74
N GLY A 242 -22.58 3.55 22.78
CA GLY A 242 -22.37 4.82 23.49
C GLY A 242 -23.29 5.94 23.02
N SER A 243 -23.50 6.05 21.70
CA SER A 243 -24.43 7.02 21.10
C SER A 243 -25.91 6.80 21.44
N ARG A 244 -26.29 5.57 21.80
CA ARG A 244 -27.66 5.25 22.27
C ARG A 244 -27.81 5.68 23.73
N LEU A 245 -26.86 5.27 24.58
CA LEU A 245 -26.85 5.65 25.99
C LEU A 245 -26.89 7.18 26.19
N GLN A 246 -26.09 7.94 25.44
CA GLN A 246 -26.12 9.40 25.55
C GLN A 246 -27.47 10.03 25.18
N ARG A 247 -28.17 9.47 24.18
CA ARG A 247 -29.50 9.96 23.78
C ARG A 247 -30.55 9.62 24.82
N ASP A 248 -30.48 8.43 25.42
CA ASP A 248 -31.42 8.00 26.44
C ASP A 248 -31.27 8.84 27.72
N THR A 249 -30.05 9.22 28.12
CA THR A 249 -29.81 10.12 29.26
C THR A 249 -30.26 11.56 28.99
N GLN A 250 -30.08 12.07 27.77
CA GLN A 250 -30.56 13.42 27.40
C GLN A 250 -32.08 13.54 27.36
N GLY A 251 -32.81 12.44 27.16
CA GLY A 251 -34.27 12.40 27.19
C GLY A 251 -34.90 12.31 28.59
N LEU A 252 -34.09 12.17 29.64
CA LEU A 252 -34.54 12.07 31.04
C LEU A 252 -34.47 13.40 31.81
N VAL A 253 -34.06 14.50 31.15
CA VAL A 253 -33.92 15.85 31.73
C VAL A 253 -34.99 16.78 31.19
#